data_AF-A0A966E101-F1
#
_entry.id   AF-A0A966E101-F1
#
_cell.length_a   1.000
_cell.length_b   1.000
_cell.length_c   1.000
_cell.angle_alpha   90.00
_cell.angle_beta   90.00
_cell.angle_gamma   90.00
#
_symmetry.space_group_name_H-M   'P 1'
#
loop_
_entity.id
_entity.type
_entity.pdbx_description
1 polymer ?
#
loop_
_entity_poly.entity_id
_entity_poly.type
_entity_poly.pdbx_seq_one_letter_code
_entity_poly.pdbx_strand_id
1 'polypeptide(L)' 'MADIVLNVHPDLSREERVRLEQDLRDYAGVISIHFSEEHPHLLKAVYDPDVTSSADLLVHIGERGVEAMKIG' A
#
# COMPACT_ATOMS: atom_id res chain seq x y z
N MET A 1 -5.50 5.34 14.30
CA MET A 1 -5.78 5.05 12.86
C MET A 1 -5.33 6.22 12.01
N ALA A 2 -4.57 5.95 10.97
CA ALA A 2 -4.07 6.93 10.01
C ALA A 2 -4.27 6.40 8.59
N ASP A 3 -4.62 7.28 7.66
CA ASP A 3 -4.70 6.98 6.23
C ASP A 3 -3.47 7.51 5.49
N ILE A 4 -3.01 6.73 4.51
CA ILE A 4 -1.97 7.14 3.58
C ILE A 4 -2.36 6.80 2.15
N VAL A 5 -1.88 7.64 1.23
CA VAL A 5 -1.95 7.38 -0.20
C VAL A 5 -0.53 7.09 -0.68
N LEU A 6 -0.38 5.94 -1.32
CA LEU A 6 0.86 5.49 -1.93
C LEU A 6 0.67 5.50 -3.44
N ASN A 7 1.54 6.21 -4.15
CA ASN A 7 1.64 6.10 -5.59
C ASN A 7 2.55 4.94 -5.91
N VAL A 8 1.96 3.87 -6.46
CA VAL A 8 2.65 2.67 -6.90
C VAL A 8 2.79 2.69 -8.42
N HIS A 9 3.93 2.21 -8.92
CA HIS A 9 4.27 2.34 -10.33
C HIS A 9 3.15 1.78 -11.26
N PRO A 10 2.76 2.51 -12.33
CA PRO A 10 1.63 2.12 -13.19
C PRO A 10 1.86 0.80 -13.95
N ASP A 11 3.11 0.35 -14.06
CA ASP A 11 3.52 -0.89 -14.71
C ASP A 11 3.06 -2.17 -13.98
N LEU A 12 2.60 -2.03 -12.73
CA LEU A 12 1.99 -3.13 -11.98
C LEU A 12 0.79 -3.71 -12.72
N SER A 13 0.90 -4.99 -13.07
CA SER A 13 -0.22 -5.77 -13.59
C SER A 13 -1.33 -5.90 -12.55
N ARG A 14 -2.57 -6.12 -13.01
CA ARG A 14 -3.73 -6.30 -12.12
C ARG A 14 -3.50 -7.43 -11.10
N GLU A 15 -2.84 -8.51 -11.52
CA GLU A 15 -2.49 -9.64 -10.64
C GLU A 15 -1.52 -9.23 -9.53
N GLU A 16 -0.50 -8.45 -9.86
CA GLU A 16 0.49 -7.95 -8.91
C GLU A 16 -0.14 -6.97 -7.90
N ARG A 17 -1.07 -6.12 -8.37
CA ARG A 17 -1.86 -5.23 -7.48
C ARG A 17 -2.69 -6.01 -6.48
N VAL A 18 -3.41 -7.04 -6.94
CA VAL A 18 -4.22 -7.89 -6.07
C VAL A 18 -3.36 -8.63 -5.06
N ARG A 19 -2.21 -9.17 -5.48
CA ARG A 19 -1.24 -9.80 -4.58
C ARG A 19 -0.71 -8.83 -3.53
N LEU A 20 -0.35 -7.62 -3.95
CA LEU A 20 0.13 -6.57 -3.05
C LEU A 20 -0.94 -6.16 -2.03
N GLU A 21 -2.18 -5.98 -2.46
CA GLU A 21 -3.33 -5.72 -1.59
C GLU A 21 -3.53 -6.82 -0.56
N GLN A 22 -3.56 -8.09 -1.01
CA GLN A 22 -3.77 -9.22 -0.11
C GLN A 22 -2.67 -9.34 0.93
N ASP A 23 -1.43 -9.11 0.53
CA ASP A 23 -0.29 -9.24 1.42
C ASP A 23 -0.24 -8.10 2.47
N LEU A 24 -0.46 -6.86 2.02
CA LEU A 24 -0.54 -5.72 2.92
C LEU A 24 -1.74 -5.83 3.85
N ARG A 25 -2.83 -6.47 3.43
CA ARG A 25 -3.99 -6.74 4.30
C ARG A 25 -3.66 -7.70 5.44
N ASP A 26 -2.70 -8.61 5.24
CA ASP A 26 -2.22 -9.52 6.28
C ASP A 26 -1.12 -8.89 7.15
N TYR A 27 -0.62 -7.70 6.77
CA TYR A 27 0.42 -7.00 7.51
C TYR A 27 -0.11 -6.46 8.85
N ALA A 28 0.66 -6.71 9.91
CA ALA A 28 0.29 -6.33 11.26
C ALA A 28 0.06 -4.80 11.38
N GLY A 29 -1.13 -4.42 11.83
CA GLY A 29 -1.52 -3.01 11.97
C GLY A 29 -2.21 -2.42 10.74
N VAL A 30 -2.32 -3.13 9.62
CA VAL A 30 -3.15 -2.69 8.50
C VAL A 30 -4.62 -2.97 8.80
N ILE A 31 -5.44 -1.92 8.74
CA ILE A 31 -6.89 -1.97 9.00
C ILE A 31 -7.66 -2.11 7.68
N SER A 32 -7.22 -1.41 6.65
CA SER A 32 -7.84 -1.48 5.33
C SER A 32 -6.86 -1.08 4.25
N ILE A 33 -6.95 -1.73 3.10
CA ILE A 33 -6.18 -1.37 1.93
C ILE A 33 -7.01 -1.58 0.68
N HIS A 34 -6.92 -0.63 -0.25
CA HIS A 34 -7.62 -0.67 -1.52
C HIS A 34 -6.94 0.21 -2.55
N PHE A 35 -6.92 -0.21 -3.81
CA PHE A 35 -6.56 0.66 -4.92
C PHE A 35 -7.70 1.63 -5.24
N SER A 36 -7.35 2.83 -5.69
CA SER A 36 -8.31 3.83 -6.13
C SER A 36 -8.94 3.42 -7.45
N GLU A 37 -10.28 3.42 -7.53
CA GLU A 37 -11.02 3.05 -8.75
C GLU A 37 -10.77 4.06 -9.90
N GLU A 38 -10.60 5.34 -9.56
CA GLU A 38 -10.27 6.40 -10.53
C GLU A 38 -8.81 6.37 -10.99
N HIS A 39 -7.90 5.92 -10.12
CA HIS A 39 -6.46 5.95 -10.35
C HIS A 39 -5.83 4.62 -9.90
N PRO A 40 -5.61 3.68 -10.83
CA PRO A 40 -5.12 2.35 -10.49
C PRO A 40 -3.64 2.30 -10.05
N HIS A 41 -2.95 3.43 -10.09
CA HIS A 41 -1.61 3.63 -9.54
C HIS A 41 -1.64 4.22 -8.12
N LEU A 42 -2.81 4.58 -7.60
CA LEU A 42 -2.96 5.07 -6.23
C LEU A 42 -3.48 3.94 -5.34
N LEU A 43 -2.72 3.64 -4.31
CA LEU A 43 -3.02 2.67 -3.28
C LEU A 43 -3.34 3.41 -1.99
N LYS A 44 -4.55 3.25 -1.48
CA LYS A 44 -4.97 3.83 -0.20
C LYS A 44 -4.87 2.77 0.87
N ALA A 45 -4.09 3.05 1.91
CA ALA A 45 -3.94 2.19 3.06
C ALA A 45 -4.33 2.93 4.34
N VAL A 46 -5.11 2.28 5.17
CA VAL A 46 -5.49 2.71 6.51
C VAL A 46 -4.83 1.74 7.48
N TYR A 47 -4.04 2.29 8.40
CA TYR A 47 -3.28 1.50 9.36
C TYR A 47 -3.37 2.09 10.75
N ASP A 48 -2.95 1.30 11.73
CA ASP A 48 -2.82 1.70 13.12
C ASP A 48 -1.39 2.21 13.40
N PRO A 49 -1.21 3.53 13.66
CA PRO A 49 0.11 4.12 13.90
C PRO A 49 0.78 3.66 15.20
N ASP A 50 0.04 3.02 16.12
CA ASP A 50 0.61 2.42 17.33
C ASP A 50 1.23 1.04 17.04
N VAL A 51 0.89 0.41 15.90
CA VAL A 51 1.39 -0.92 15.50
C VAL A 51 2.35 -0.86 14.31
N THR A 52 2.08 0.00 13.33
CA THR A 52 2.91 0.14 12.12
C THR A 52 2.99 1.60 11.66
N SER A 53 3.96 1.93 10.81
CA SER A 53 4.12 3.27 10.24
C SER A 53 4.08 3.23 8.72
N SER A 54 3.73 4.36 8.11
CA SER A 54 3.82 4.57 6.66
C SER A 54 5.20 4.27 6.08
N ALA A 55 6.27 4.47 6.86
CA ALA A 55 7.64 4.14 6.45
C ALA A 55 7.85 2.62 6.37
N ASP A 56 7.40 1.86 7.37
CA ASP A 56 7.47 0.40 7.37
C ASP A 56 6.65 -0.20 6.22
N LEU A 57 5.45 0.35 5.97
CA LEU A 57 4.63 -0.05 4.82
C LEU A 57 5.34 0.21 3.49
N LEU A 58 5.97 1.38 3.32
CA LEU A 58 6.76 1.70 2.13
C LEU A 58 7.95 0.74 1.94
N VAL A 59 8.66 0.43 3.01
CA VAL A 59 9.79 -0.51 2.97
C VAL A 59 9.29 -1.90 2.57
N HIS A 60 8.23 -2.41 3.19
CA HIS A 60 7.64 -3.72 2.87
C HIS A 60 7.18 -3.81 1.41
N ILE A 61 6.66 -2.72 0.84
CA ILE A 61 6.27 -2.65 -0.57
C ILE A 61 7.52 -2.63 -1.47
N GLY A 62 8.55 -1.86 -1.09
CA GLY A 62 9.83 -1.80 -1.80
C GLY A 62 10.58 -3.14 -1.84
N GLU A 63 10.53 -3.93 -0.77
CA GLU A 63 11.14 -5.27 -0.71
C GLU A 63 10.54 -6.25 -1.74
N ARG A 64 9.35 -5.95 -2.26
CA ARG A 64 8.68 -6.74 -3.30
C ARG A 64 9.06 -6.32 -4.72
N GLY A 65 10.00 -5.38 -4.86
CA GLY A 65 10.37 -4.79 -6.13
C GLY A 65 9.34 -3.80 -6.66
N VAL A 66 8.43 -3.32 -5.80
CA VAL A 66 7.43 -2.34 -6.15
C VAL A 66 7.88 -0.97 -5.70
N GLU A 67 8.13 -0.07 -6.65
CA GLU A 67 8.35 1.33 -6.33
C GLU A 67 7.04 1.98 -5.88
N ALA A 68 7.02 2.35 -4.60
CA ALA A 68 5.93 3.09 -3.97
C ALA A 68 6.46 4.40 -3.41
N MET A 69 5.70 5.47 -3.63
CA MET A 69 6.01 6.79 -3.08
C MET A 69 4.80 7.30 -2.30
N LYS A 70 5.03 7.79 -1.08
CA LYS A 70 3.99 8.43 -0.30
C LYS A 70 3.55 9.73 -0.99
N ILE A 71 2.25 9.86 -1.19
CA ILE A 71 1.60 11.08 -1.62
C ILE A 71 0.92 11.68 -0.38
N GLY A 72 1.51 12.73 0.17
CA GLY A 72 1.01 13.42 1.37
C GLY A 72 2.02 13.47 2.50
#